data_AF-A0A1Q8CVF0-F1
#
_entry.id   AF-A0A1Q8CVF0-F1
#
_cell.length_a   1.000
_cell.length_b   1.000
_cell.length_c   1.000
_cell.angle_alpha   90.00
_cell.angle_beta   90.00
_cell.angle_gamma   90.00
#
_symmetry.space_group_name_H-M   'P 1'
#
loop_
_entity.id
_entity.type
_entity.pdbx_description
1 polymer ?
#
loop_
_entity_poly.entity_id
_entity_poly.type
_entity_poly.pdbx_seq_one_letter_code
_entity_poly.pdbx_strand_id
1 'polypeptide(L)'
;MARRKRIAAEPIPGAPRFTPKKAKNMLGVAKVVAPAVIPALAPVALRVFSEARDRMDRAKARRLGVPVEEIAQFSGKGGALHARLTGAARALAELRDRPGATEDDRTFARRSETTLEQLAAAVRAAERMPSSRRRAVHRAASTELDELEQRLLSRLGL
;
A
#
# COMPACT_ATOMS: atom_id res chain seq x y z
N MET A 1 18.51 27.69 34.83
CA MET A 1 18.21 26.43 35.56
C MET A 1 16.71 26.26 35.65
N ALA A 2 16.13 25.21 35.06
CA ALA A 2 14.71 24.86 35.24
C ALA A 2 14.56 23.33 35.21
N ARG A 3 14.35 22.73 36.38
CA ARG A 3 14.13 21.29 36.56
C ARG A 3 12.75 20.91 36.01
N ARG A 4 12.69 20.18 34.89
CA ARG A 4 11.48 19.48 34.46
C ARG A 4 11.23 18.29 35.40
N LYS A 5 10.21 18.42 36.25
CA LYS A 5 9.67 17.36 37.11
C LYS A 5 9.09 16.27 36.19
N ARG A 6 9.73 15.10 36.11
CA ARG A 6 9.16 13.93 35.42
C ARG A 6 7.96 13.46 36.23
N ILE A 7 6.77 13.58 35.65
CA ILE A 7 5.55 12.98 36.18
C ILE A 7 5.72 11.46 36.01
N ALA A 8 5.97 10.77 37.12
CA ALA A 8 5.96 9.32 37.16
C ALA A 8 4.50 8.87 36.93
N ALA A 9 4.27 8.16 35.83
CA ALA A 9 3.00 7.49 35.61
C ALA A 9 2.79 6.47 36.74
N GLU A 10 1.67 6.58 37.44
CA GLU A 10 1.27 5.61 38.45
C GLU A 10 1.16 4.21 37.82
N PRO A 11 1.72 3.17 38.44
CA PRO A 11 1.60 1.81 37.95
C PRO A 11 0.15 1.32 38.13
N ILE A 12 -0.46 0.87 37.04
CA ILE A 12 -1.79 0.23 37.03
C ILE A 12 -1.76 -0.97 38.01
N PRO A 13 -2.61 -1.00 39.05
CA PRO A 13 -2.65 -2.10 40.00
C PRO A 13 -3.08 -3.38 39.28
N GLY A 14 -2.23 -4.41 39.35
CA GLY A 14 -2.49 -5.72 38.72
C GLY A 14 -1.71 -6.00 37.43
N ALA A 15 -0.89 -5.07 36.92
CA ALA A 15 0.02 -5.40 35.82
C ALA A 15 1.03 -6.47 36.28
N PRO A 16 1.09 -7.66 35.66
CA PRO A 16 1.95 -8.74 36.12
C PRO A 16 3.42 -8.29 36.04
N ARG A 17 4.09 -8.23 37.20
CA ARG A 17 5.53 -8.02 37.27
C ARG A 17 6.23 -9.23 36.64
N PHE A 18 6.73 -9.06 35.41
CA PHE A 18 7.55 -10.07 34.75
C PHE A 18 8.89 -10.17 35.48
N THR A 19 8.98 -11.10 36.43
CA THR A 19 10.25 -11.44 37.07
C THR A 19 10.96 -12.53 36.26
N PRO A 20 12.30 -12.55 36.22
CA PRO A 20 13.07 -13.55 35.47
C PRO A 20 12.69 -14.99 35.84
N LYS A 21 12.37 -15.23 37.12
CA LYS A 21 11.93 -16.53 37.64
C LYS A 21 10.58 -16.97 37.06
N LYS A 22 9.61 -16.06 36.95
CA LYS A 22 8.31 -16.37 36.34
C LYS A 22 8.44 -16.63 34.84
N ALA A 23 9.32 -15.89 34.15
CA ALA A 23 9.61 -16.12 32.74
C ALA A 23 10.21 -17.51 32.50
N LYS A 24 11.17 -17.95 33.32
CA LYS A 24 11.75 -19.30 33.25
C LYS A 24 10.72 -20.41 33.47
N ASN A 25 9.84 -20.26 34.47
CA ASN A 25 8.78 -21.24 34.74
C ASN A 25 7.77 -21.30 33.60
N MET A 26 7.39 -20.15 33.04
CA MET A 26 6.48 -20.07 31.88
C MET A 26 7.09 -20.74 30.64
N LEU A 27 8.40 -20.59 30.41
CA LEU A 27 9.10 -21.27 29.33
C LEU A 27 9.09 -22.79 29.49
N GLY A 28 9.23 -23.28 30.73
CA GLY A 28 9.14 -24.70 31.07
C GLY A 28 7.73 -25.27 30.80
N VAL A 29 6.69 -24.57 31.23
CA VAL A 29 5.29 -24.96 30.98
C VAL A 29 4.97 -24.92 29.48
N ALA A 30 5.40 -23.86 28.78
CA ALA A 30 5.22 -23.75 27.34
C ALA A 30 5.86 -24.92 26.60
N LYS A 31 7.05 -25.39 26.98
CA LYS A 31 7.72 -26.52 26.31
C LYS A 31 6.92 -27.83 26.38
N VAL A 32 6.12 -28.02 27.42
CA VAL A 32 5.30 -29.22 27.61
C VAL A 32 3.93 -29.08 26.94
N VAL A 33 3.32 -27.90 27.05
CA VAL A 33 1.94 -27.67 26.58
C VAL A 33 1.90 -27.30 25.09
N ALA A 34 2.92 -26.60 24.59
CA ALA A 34 2.97 -26.12 23.21
C ALA A 34 2.83 -27.22 22.14
N PRO A 35 3.49 -28.40 22.24
CA PRO A 35 3.36 -29.45 21.21
C PRO A 35 1.95 -29.97 21.01
N ALA A 36 1.11 -29.95 22.06
CA ALA A 36 -0.28 -30.40 21.99
C ALA A 36 -1.25 -29.27 21.59
N VAL A 37 -1.02 -28.06 22.09
CA VAL A 37 -1.94 -26.92 21.88
C VAL A 37 -1.71 -26.23 20.53
N ILE A 38 -0.46 -26.14 20.06
CA ILE A 38 -0.13 -25.48 18.79
C ILE A 38 -0.87 -26.12 17.61
N PRO A 39 -0.86 -27.45 17.40
CA PRO A 39 -1.56 -28.06 16.28
C PRO A 39 -3.08 -27.88 16.35
N ALA A 40 -3.66 -27.92 17.55
CA ALA A 40 -5.10 -27.76 17.76
C ALA A 40 -5.58 -26.33 17.44
N LEU A 41 -4.78 -25.32 17.78
CA LEU A 41 -5.10 -23.92 17.52
C LEU A 41 -4.60 -23.42 16.17
N ALA A 42 -3.66 -24.13 15.53
CA ALA A 42 -3.10 -23.79 14.22
C ALA A 42 -4.17 -23.45 13.17
N PRO A 43 -5.23 -24.26 12.93
CA PRO A 43 -6.22 -23.94 11.89
C PRO A 43 -7.01 -22.67 12.20
N VAL A 44 -7.34 -22.41 13.47
CA VAL A 44 -8.06 -21.19 13.88
C VAL A 44 -7.16 -19.97 13.75
N ALA A 45 -5.92 -20.08 14.22
CA ALA A 45 -4.92 -19.04 14.06
C ALA A 45 -4.74 -18.69 12.58
N LEU A 46 -4.57 -19.69 11.71
CA LEU A 46 -4.43 -19.49 10.26
C LEU A 46 -5.64 -18.77 9.65
N ARG A 47 -6.87 -19.14 10.03
CA ARG A 47 -8.09 -18.46 9.56
C ARG A 47 -8.17 -17.01 10.02
N VAL A 48 -7.85 -16.74 11.28
CA VAL A 48 -7.81 -15.37 11.80
C VAL A 48 -6.74 -14.55 11.09
N PHE A 49 -5.56 -15.13 10.85
CA PHE A 49 -4.48 -14.48 10.09
C PHE A 49 -4.89 -14.20 8.64
N SER A 50 -5.54 -15.15 7.95
CA SER A 50 -6.01 -14.94 6.58
C SER A 50 -7.09 -13.87 6.52
N GLU A 51 -8.09 -13.91 7.41
CA GLU A 51 -9.15 -12.89 7.43
C GLU A 51 -8.61 -11.48 7.74
N ALA A 52 -7.65 -11.39 8.67
CA ALA A 52 -7.01 -10.11 8.99
C ALA A 52 -6.24 -9.57 7.77
N ARG A 53 -5.48 -10.43 7.10
CA ARG A 53 -4.77 -10.08 5.86
C ARG A 53 -5.73 -9.66 4.76
N ASP A 54 -6.80 -10.42 4.53
CA ASP A 54 -7.81 -10.12 3.52
C ASP A 54 -8.50 -8.78 3.78
N ARG A 55 -8.73 -8.43 5.06
CA ARG A 55 -9.28 -7.11 5.43
C ARG A 55 -8.29 -5.99 5.12
N MET A 56 -7.01 -6.19 5.41
CA MET A 56 -5.95 -5.23 5.07
C MET A 56 -5.81 -5.05 3.56
N ASP A 57 -5.75 -6.15 2.81
CA ASP A 57 -5.60 -6.14 1.36
C ASP A 57 -6.82 -5.47 0.71
N ARG A 58 -8.04 -5.78 1.16
CA ARG A 58 -9.26 -5.06 0.75
C ARG A 58 -9.22 -3.58 1.09
N ALA A 59 -8.75 -3.21 2.28
CA ALA A 59 -8.63 -1.80 2.66
C ALA A 59 -7.61 -1.06 1.78
N LYS A 60 -6.50 -1.70 1.45
CA LYS A 60 -5.47 -1.14 0.57
C LYS A 60 -5.95 -1.03 -0.88
N ALA A 61 -6.59 -2.07 -1.40
CA ALA A 61 -7.19 -2.10 -2.73
C ALA A 61 -8.23 -0.98 -2.91
N ARG A 62 -9.14 -0.80 -1.94
CA ARG A 62 -10.11 0.30 -1.95
C ARG A 62 -9.47 1.68 -1.99
N ARG A 63 -8.33 1.88 -1.30
CA ARG A 63 -7.60 3.16 -1.34
C ARG A 63 -6.95 3.43 -2.69
N LEU A 64 -6.62 2.37 -3.44
CA LEU A 64 -5.97 2.46 -4.74
C LEU A 64 -6.96 2.39 -5.92
N GLY A 65 -8.22 2.09 -5.67
CA GLY A 65 -9.23 1.92 -6.73
C GLY A 65 -8.97 0.72 -7.64
N VAL A 66 -8.25 -0.30 -7.15
CA VAL A 66 -7.89 -1.50 -7.93
C VAL A 66 -8.58 -2.76 -7.39
N PRO A 67 -8.80 -3.79 -8.21
CA PRO A 67 -9.23 -5.10 -7.74
C PRO A 67 -8.29 -5.66 -6.67
N VAL A 68 -8.83 -6.41 -5.70
CA VAL A 68 -8.02 -6.97 -4.61
C VAL A 68 -6.96 -7.93 -5.13
N GLU A 69 -7.29 -8.63 -6.22
CA GLU A 69 -6.46 -9.62 -6.88
C GLU A 69 -5.22 -8.97 -7.52
N GLU A 70 -5.28 -7.67 -7.83
CA GLU A 70 -4.19 -6.90 -8.42
C GLU A 70 -3.32 -6.20 -7.36
N ILE A 71 -3.70 -6.22 -6.07
CA ILE A 71 -3.02 -5.42 -5.04
C ILE A 71 -1.56 -5.80 -4.84
N ALA A 72 -1.22 -7.06 -5.12
CA ALA A 72 0.15 -7.57 -5.05
C ALA A 72 1.07 -6.92 -6.10
N GLN A 73 0.50 -6.51 -7.23
CA GLN A 73 1.21 -5.81 -8.32
C GLN A 73 1.58 -4.38 -7.90
N PHE A 74 0.81 -3.79 -6.99
CA PHE A 74 0.96 -2.43 -6.49
C PHE A 74 1.54 -2.41 -5.06
N SER A 75 2.77 -2.93 -4.94
CA SER A 75 3.52 -2.99 -3.69
C SER A 75 4.69 -1.99 -3.67
N GLY A 76 5.37 -1.88 -2.52
CA GLY A 76 6.54 -1.01 -2.40
C GLY A 76 6.21 0.48 -2.20
N LYS A 77 7.24 1.32 -2.39
CA LYS A 77 7.20 2.75 -2.05
C LYS A 77 6.48 3.57 -3.12
N GLY A 78 6.49 3.11 -4.37
CA GLY A 78 5.76 3.70 -5.49
C GLY A 78 4.42 3.02 -5.79
N GLY A 79 4.00 2.00 -5.04
CA GLY A 79 2.84 1.16 -5.38
C GLY A 79 1.54 1.93 -5.63
N ALA A 80 1.26 2.96 -4.83
CA ALA A 80 0.07 3.80 -5.04
C ALA A 80 0.13 4.60 -6.35
N LEU A 81 1.31 5.12 -6.70
CA LEU A 81 1.51 5.85 -7.95
C LEU A 81 1.46 4.89 -9.16
N HIS A 82 1.99 3.66 -9.02
CA HIS A 82 1.83 2.63 -10.04
C HIS A 82 0.37 2.25 -10.28
N ALA A 83 -0.45 2.12 -9.22
CA ALA A 83 -1.88 1.85 -9.36
C ALA A 83 -2.60 2.95 -10.14
N ARG A 84 -2.29 4.23 -9.84
CA ARG A 84 -2.83 5.38 -10.58
C ARG A 84 -2.41 5.39 -12.04
N LEU A 85 -1.12 5.15 -12.34
CA LEU A 85 -0.63 5.04 -13.71
C LEU A 85 -1.37 3.95 -14.50
N THR A 86 -1.59 2.78 -13.89
CA THR A 86 -2.36 1.69 -14.52
C THR A 86 -3.83 2.07 -14.72
N GLY A 87 -4.45 2.74 -13.74
CA GLY A 87 -5.82 3.27 -13.87
C GLY A 87 -5.94 4.28 -15.02
N ALA A 88 -5.01 5.24 -15.11
CA ALA A 88 -4.95 6.20 -16.21
C ALA A 88 -4.76 5.51 -17.57
N ALA A 89 -3.90 4.50 -17.65
CA ALA A 89 -3.70 3.72 -18.88
C ALA A 89 -4.98 3.01 -19.34
N ARG A 90 -5.74 2.42 -18.39
CA ARG A 90 -7.05 1.81 -18.68
C ARG A 90 -8.05 2.86 -19.20
N ALA A 91 -8.13 4.02 -18.54
CA ALA A 91 -9.02 5.09 -18.95
C ALA A 91 -8.64 5.71 -20.32
N LEU A 92 -7.36 5.75 -20.69
CA LEU A 92 -6.93 6.13 -22.04
C LEU A 92 -7.35 5.10 -23.09
N ALA A 93 -7.24 3.81 -22.79
CA ALA A 93 -7.74 2.75 -23.67
C ALA A 93 -9.26 2.87 -23.85
N GLU A 94 -10.01 3.11 -22.78
CA GLU A 94 -11.45 3.37 -22.84
C GLU A 94 -11.78 4.61 -23.69
N LEU A 95 -11.04 5.72 -23.53
CA LEU A 95 -11.21 6.92 -24.37
C LEU A 95 -10.95 6.61 -25.86
N ARG A 96 -9.94 5.81 -26.18
CA ARG A 96 -9.61 5.43 -27.56
C ARG A 96 -10.70 4.54 -28.18
N ASP A 97 -11.20 3.60 -27.40
CA ASP A 97 -12.04 2.49 -27.87
C ASP A 97 -13.55 2.81 -27.75
N ARG A 98 -13.92 3.96 -27.14
CA ARG A 98 -15.33 4.34 -26.98
C ARG A 98 -16.03 4.60 -28.32
N PRO A 99 -17.35 4.32 -28.40
CA PRO A 99 -18.18 4.77 -29.52
C PRO A 99 -18.11 6.29 -29.68
N GLY A 100 -17.88 6.76 -30.91
CA GLY A 100 -17.78 8.18 -31.21
C GLY A 100 -16.48 8.86 -30.75
N ALA A 101 -15.43 8.11 -30.41
CA ALA A 101 -14.10 8.67 -30.21
C ALA A 101 -13.65 9.42 -31.48
N THR A 102 -13.17 10.65 -31.31
CA THR A 102 -12.62 11.45 -32.41
C THR A 102 -11.19 11.01 -32.74
N GLU A 103 -10.67 11.38 -33.91
CA GLU A 103 -9.25 11.14 -34.23
C GLU A 103 -8.29 11.89 -33.30
N ASP A 104 -8.72 13.05 -32.78
CA ASP A 104 -7.95 13.79 -31.78
C ASP A 104 -7.89 13.02 -30.46
N ASP A 105 -8.99 12.39 -30.02
CA ASP A 105 -9.00 11.54 -28.81
C ASP A 105 -8.08 10.33 -28.96
N ARG A 106 -8.13 9.65 -30.11
CA ARG A 106 -7.23 8.51 -30.39
C ARG A 106 -5.77 8.94 -30.43
N THR A 107 -5.48 10.11 -30.99
CA THR A 107 -4.12 10.66 -31.04
C THR A 107 -3.62 11.06 -29.67
N PHE A 108 -4.47 11.70 -28.87
CA PHE A 108 -4.19 11.99 -27.46
C PHE A 108 -3.93 10.72 -26.68
N ALA A 109 -4.78 9.70 -26.79
CA ALA A 109 -4.63 8.43 -26.10
C ALA A 109 -3.27 7.78 -26.39
N ARG A 110 -2.90 7.64 -27.67
CA ARG A 110 -1.60 7.06 -28.07
C ARG A 110 -0.40 7.83 -27.52
N ARG A 111 -0.44 9.17 -27.57
CA ARG A 111 0.64 10.01 -27.04
C ARG A 111 0.74 9.91 -25.52
N SER A 112 -0.39 9.97 -24.83
CA SER A 112 -0.48 9.85 -23.39
C SER A 112 -0.05 8.46 -22.90
N GLU A 113 -0.34 7.39 -23.64
CA GLU A 113 0.16 6.04 -23.34
C GLU A 113 1.69 6.01 -23.30
N THR A 114 2.37 6.63 -24.28
CA THR A 114 3.83 6.75 -24.28
C THR A 114 4.34 7.54 -23.07
N THR A 115 3.66 8.63 -22.68
CA THR A 115 4.00 9.39 -21.47
C THR A 115 3.85 8.55 -20.20
N LEU A 116 2.77 7.77 -20.08
CA LEU A 116 2.56 6.88 -18.93
C LEU A 116 3.64 5.80 -18.83
N GLU A 117 4.10 5.25 -19.95
CA GLU A 117 5.21 4.29 -19.96
C GLU A 117 6.51 4.92 -19.44
N GLN A 118 6.81 6.16 -19.85
CA GLN A 118 7.97 6.92 -19.39
C GLN A 118 7.87 7.22 -17.89
N LEU A 119 6.71 7.67 -17.41
CA LEU A 119 6.46 7.89 -15.99
C LEU A 119 6.62 6.59 -15.18
N ALA A 120 6.06 5.49 -15.67
CA ALA A 120 6.20 4.19 -15.02
C ALA A 120 7.67 3.74 -14.94
N ALA A 121 8.44 3.96 -16.00
CA ALA A 121 9.89 3.69 -16.00
C ALA A 121 10.64 4.57 -14.99
N ALA A 122 10.32 5.86 -14.92
CA ALA A 122 10.92 6.80 -13.97
C ALA A 122 10.61 6.41 -12.51
N VAL A 123 9.37 6.01 -12.21
CA VAL A 123 8.96 5.55 -10.88
C VAL A 123 9.72 4.28 -10.48
N ARG A 124 9.83 3.28 -11.38
CA ARG A 124 10.63 2.06 -11.13
C ARG A 124 12.11 2.40 -10.90
N ALA A 125 12.68 3.31 -11.68
CA ALA A 125 14.06 3.76 -11.50
C ALA A 125 14.26 4.45 -10.14
N ALA A 126 13.28 5.26 -9.71
CA ALA A 126 13.32 5.96 -8.43
C ALA A 126 13.35 5.03 -7.22
N GLU A 127 12.82 3.81 -7.33
CA GLU A 127 12.79 2.85 -6.21
C GLU A 127 14.20 2.44 -5.74
N ARG A 128 15.18 2.49 -6.65
CA ARG A 128 16.61 2.22 -6.37
C ARG A 128 17.38 3.44 -5.85
N MET A 129 16.73 4.60 -5.74
CA MET A 129 17.37 5.85 -5.30
C MET A 129 17.28 6.07 -3.78
N PRO A 130 18.19 6.89 -3.21
CA PRO A 130 18.07 7.38 -1.84
C PRO A 130 16.72 8.06 -1.57
N SER A 131 16.30 8.09 -0.29
CA SER A 131 14.93 8.47 0.08
C SER A 131 14.52 9.87 -0.38
N SER A 132 15.41 10.85 -0.31
CA SER A 132 15.17 12.22 -0.77
C SER A 132 14.90 12.27 -2.28
N ARG A 133 15.81 11.68 -3.08
CA ARG A 133 15.70 11.68 -4.54
C ARG A 133 14.50 10.87 -5.03
N ARG A 134 14.24 9.70 -4.44
CA ARG A 134 13.04 8.90 -4.75
C ARG A 134 11.75 9.70 -4.54
N ARG A 135 11.61 10.37 -3.39
CA ARG A 135 10.43 11.20 -3.10
C ARG A 135 10.27 12.36 -4.08
N ALA A 136 11.37 12.98 -4.50
CA ALA A 136 11.33 14.05 -5.50
C ALA A 136 10.80 13.53 -6.85
N VAL A 137 11.29 12.37 -7.32
CA VAL A 137 10.81 11.75 -8.56
C VAL A 137 9.34 11.33 -8.45
N HIS A 138 8.92 10.71 -7.35
CA HIS A 138 7.51 10.35 -7.16
C HIS A 138 6.58 11.57 -7.15
N ARG A 139 7.02 12.69 -6.57
CA ARG A 139 6.23 13.94 -6.62
C ARG A 139 6.13 14.50 -8.04
N ALA A 140 7.25 14.60 -8.75
CA ALA A 140 7.26 15.08 -10.13
C ALA A 140 6.38 14.21 -11.05
N ALA A 141 6.50 12.88 -10.93
CA ALA A 141 5.67 11.95 -11.68
C ALA A 141 4.18 12.03 -11.29
N SER A 142 3.87 12.30 -10.02
CA SER A 142 2.49 12.54 -9.60
C SER A 142 1.92 13.81 -10.23
N THR A 143 2.68 14.91 -10.25
CA THR A 143 2.24 16.18 -10.85
C THR A 143 1.98 16.02 -12.35
N GLU A 144 2.89 15.39 -13.09
CA GLU A 144 2.68 15.12 -14.53
C GLU A 144 1.45 14.24 -14.76
N LEU A 145 1.25 13.23 -13.90
CA LEU A 145 0.07 12.37 -13.98
C LEU A 145 -1.22 13.14 -13.69
N ASP A 146 -1.22 14.04 -12.70
CA ASP A 146 -2.39 14.88 -12.38
C ASP A 146 -2.79 15.75 -13.60
N GLU A 147 -1.81 16.33 -14.32
CA GLU A 147 -2.05 17.13 -15.52
C GLU A 147 -2.56 16.29 -16.71
N LEU A 148 -2.10 15.05 -16.84
CA LEU A 148 -2.59 14.12 -17.86
C LEU A 148 -4.02 13.67 -17.54
N GLU A 149 -4.29 13.31 -16.28
CA GLU A 149 -5.61 12.90 -15.79
C GLU A 149 -6.64 14.03 -15.98
N GLN A 150 -6.28 15.29 -15.72
CA GLN A 150 -7.15 16.44 -16.00
C GLN A 150 -7.52 16.55 -17.48
N ARG A 151 -6.53 16.46 -18.38
CA ARG A 151 -6.79 16.51 -19.83
C ARG A 151 -7.64 15.33 -20.30
N LEU A 152 -7.44 14.16 -19.70
CA LEU A 152 -8.26 12.97 -19.96
C LEU A 152 -9.71 13.19 -19.51
N LEU A 153 -9.94 13.69 -18.30
CA LEU A 153 -11.27 14.01 -17.79
C LEU A 153 -12.01 15.01 -18.67
N SER A 154 -11.34 16.09 -19.10
CA SER A 154 -11.95 17.08 -20.00
C SER A 154 -12.41 16.47 -21.33
N ARG A 155 -11.68 15.47 -21.86
CA ARG A 155 -12.07 14.73 -23.08
C ARG A 155 -13.19 13.72 -22.85
N LEU A 156 -13.28 13.19 -21.64
CA LEU A 156 -14.40 12.36 -21.20
C LEU A 156 -15.67 13.20 -20.91
N GLY A 157 -15.54 14.53 -20.85
CA GLY A 157 -16.64 15.46 -20.62
C GLY A 157 -16.91 15.74 -19.14
N LEU A 158 -15.91 15.55 -18.29
CA LEU A 158 -15.93 15.83 -16.85
C LEU A 158 -15.17 17.10 -16.49
#